data_AF-A0A0F9JMX7-F1
#
_entry.id   AF-A0A0F9JMX7-F1
#
_cell.length_a   1.000
_cell.length_b   1.000
_cell.length_c   1.000
_cell.angle_alpha   90.00
_cell.angle_beta   90.00
_cell.angle_gamma   90.00
#
_symmetry.space_group_name_H-M   'P 1'
#
loop_
_entity.id
_entity.type
_entity.pdbx_description
1 polymer ?
#
loop_
_entity_poly.entity_id
_entity_poly.type
_entity_poly.pdbx_seq_one_letter_code
_entity_poly.pdbx_strand_id
1 'polypeptide(L)' 'DPLAAALFDGEDYELLFALPASAADRLIADQPLDAPVTRIGRFVPGEGLTLLRDGRPERLPPGGWEHST' A
#
# COMPACT_ATOMS: atom_id res chain seq x y z
N ASP A 1 -17.73 0.01 1.12
CA ASP A 1 -16.89 1.23 1.15
C ASP A 1 -15.66 0.93 0.31
N PRO A 2 -15.40 1.68 -0.79
CA PRO A 2 -14.27 1.42 -1.67
C PRO A 2 -12.91 1.39 -0.95
N LEU A 3 -12.74 2.22 0.07
CA LEU A 3 -11.48 2.23 0.83
C LEU A 3 -11.34 0.99 1.69
N ALA A 4 -12.41 0.56 2.38
CA ALA A 4 -12.39 -0.65 3.18
C ALA A 4 -12.07 -1.89 2.31
N ALA A 5 -12.62 -1.96 1.09
CA ALA A 5 -12.31 -3.04 0.15
C ALA A 5 -10.83 -3.03 -0.23
N ALA A 6 -10.29 -1.89 -0.68
CA ALA A 6 -8.88 -1.76 -1.07
C ALA A 6 -7.88 -2.05 0.06
N LEU A 7 -8.29 -1.95 1.32
CA LEU A 7 -7.42 -2.22 2.47
C LEU A 7 -7.50 -3.68 2.95
N PHE A 8 -8.65 -4.35 2.78
CA PHE A 8 -8.94 -5.57 3.55
C PHE A 8 -9.65 -6.70 2.79
N ASP A 9 -10.18 -6.49 1.59
CA ASP A 9 -10.98 -7.53 0.90
C ASP A 9 -10.11 -8.73 0.48
N GLY A 10 -8.89 -8.43 0.02
CA GLY A 10 -7.97 -9.44 -0.50
C GLY A 10 -8.36 -9.88 -1.92
N GLU A 11 -7.82 -11.03 -2.35
CA GLU A 11 -8.09 -11.65 -3.67
C GLU A 11 -7.72 -10.79 -4.91
N ASP A 12 -6.99 -9.68 -4.73
CA ASP A 12 -6.53 -8.83 -5.83
C ASP A 12 -5.38 -9.47 -6.65
N TYR A 13 -4.59 -10.36 -6.01
CA TYR A 13 -3.38 -10.97 -6.59
C TYR A 13 -2.34 -9.96 -7.11
N GLU A 14 -2.37 -8.73 -6.59
CA GLU A 14 -1.44 -7.66 -6.93
C GLU A 14 -0.12 -7.74 -6.13
N LEU A 15 0.90 -7.01 -6.61
CA LEU A 15 2.20 -6.93 -5.94
C LEU A 15 2.27 -5.73 -4.98
N LEU A 16 2.67 -5.98 -3.73
CA LEU A 16 3.09 -4.96 -2.78
C LEU A 16 4.60 -5.04 -2.55
N PHE A 17 5.32 -3.98 -2.90
CA PHE A 17 6.78 -3.94 -2.81
C PHE A 17 7.31 -2.57 -2.39
N ALA A 18 8.59 -2.53 -2.02
CA ALA A 18 9.29 -1.33 -1.59
C ALA A 18 10.54 -1.09 -2.43
N LEU A 19 10.88 0.18 -2.64
CA LEU A 19 12.08 0.61 -3.34
C LEU A 19 12.73 1.80 -2.61
N PRO A 20 14.05 2.02 -2.78
CA PRO A 20 14.65 3.31 -2.45
C PRO A 20 13.94 4.45 -3.18
N ALA A 21 13.83 5.62 -2.54
CA ALA A 21 13.06 6.75 -3.06
C ALA A 21 13.42 7.12 -4.52
N SER A 22 14.71 7.19 -4.85
CA SER A 22 15.18 7.51 -6.20
C SER A 22 14.87 6.44 -7.26
N ALA A 23 14.69 5.18 -6.86
CA ALA A 23 14.23 4.13 -7.76
C ALA A 23 12.71 4.18 -7.94
N ALA A 24 11.96 4.44 -6.85
CA ALA A 24 10.51 4.65 -6.92
C ALA A 24 10.14 5.85 -7.79
N ASP A 25 10.85 6.98 -7.64
CA ASP A 25 10.57 8.19 -8.44
C ASP A 25 10.77 7.93 -9.94
N ARG A 26 11.81 7.18 -10.33
CA ARG A 26 12.03 6.76 -11.72
C ARG A 26 10.95 5.79 -12.20
N LEU A 27 10.63 4.76 -11.41
CA LEU A 27 9.60 3.78 -11.77
C LEU A 27 8.25 4.45 -12.01
N ILE A 28 7.87 5.41 -11.16
CA ILE A 28 6.60 6.12 -11.28
C ILE A 28 6.58 7.07 -12.49
N ALA A 29 7.71 7.71 -12.82
CA ALA A 29 7.81 8.59 -13.98
C ALA A 29 7.80 7.82 -15.31
N ASP A 30 8.52 6.70 -15.38
CA ASP A 30 8.77 5.98 -16.62
C ASP A 30 7.72 4.89 -16.91
N GLN A 31 7.07 4.33 -15.87
CA GLN A 31 6.10 3.22 -15.95
C GLN A 31 6.51 2.12 -16.96
N PRO A 32 7.72 1.53 -16.84
CA PRO A 32 8.28 0.64 -17.86
C PRO A 32 7.68 -0.78 -17.86
N LEU A 33 6.70 -1.05 -16.99
CA LEU A 33 6.06 -2.36 -16.84
C LEU A 33 4.72 -2.36 -17.58
N ASP A 34 4.29 -3.53 -18.05
CA ASP A 34 2.97 -3.68 -18.68
C ASP A 34 1.81 -3.49 -17.69
N ALA A 35 2.09 -3.59 -16.38
CA ALA A 35 1.14 -3.35 -15.30
C ALA A 35 1.37 -1.96 -14.66
N PRO A 36 0.30 -1.19 -14.36
CA PRO A 36 0.44 0.13 -13.77
C PRO A 36 0.97 0.05 -12.33
N VAL A 37 1.89 0.96 -11.98
CA VAL A 37 2.45 1.04 -10.63
C VAL A 37 2.02 2.33 -9.96
N THR A 38 1.46 2.22 -8.75
CA THR A 38 1.07 3.37 -7.93
C THR A 38 1.87 3.42 -6.64
N ARG A 39 2.48 4.57 -6.33
CA ARG A 39 3.10 4.80 -5.02
C ARG A 39 2.03 5.13 -3.98
N ILE A 40 1.80 4.20 -3.05
CA ILE A 40 0.75 4.33 -2.01
C ILE A 40 1.28 4.72 -0.63
N GLY A 41 2.60 4.84 -0.44
CA GLY A 41 3.16 5.16 0.87
C GLY A 41 4.68 5.24 0.90
N ARG A 42 5.23 5.23 2.12
CA ARG A 42 6.66 5.17 2.41
C ARG A 42 6.90 4.53 3.77
N PHE A 43 8.08 3.92 3.94
CA PHE A 43 8.55 3.51 5.26
C PHE A 43 9.12 4.70 6.03
N VAL A 44 8.92 4.69 7.34
CA VAL A 44 9.47 5.64 8.31
C VAL A 44 9.98 4.87 9.53
N PRO A 45 10.88 5.43 10.36
CA PRO A 45 11.27 4.79 11.61
C PRO A 45 10.06 4.53 12.52
N GLY A 46 9.97 3.34 13.11
CA GLY A 46 8.88 2.93 13.99
C GLY A 46 8.25 1.61 13.57
N GLU A 47 7.08 1.32 14.14
CA GLU A 47 6.32 0.08 13.93
C GLU A 47 4.84 0.38 13.63
N GLY A 48 4.19 -0.57 12.95
CA GLY A 48 2.76 -0.49 12.60
C GLY A 48 2.46 0.28 11.32
N LEU A 49 1.17 0.38 11.01
CA LEU A 49 0.65 1.05 9.81
C LEU A 49 -0.14 2.29 10.20
N THR A 50 0.09 3.39 9.47
CA THR A 50 -0.67 4.65 9.58
C THR A 50 -1.27 4.97 8.22
N LEU A 51 -2.59 5.12 8.17
CA LEU A 51 -3.29 5.64 7.01
C LEU A 51 -3.31 7.18 7.09
N LEU A 52 -2.98 7.85 5.99
CA LEU A 52 -3.21 9.29 5.87
C LEU A 52 -4.53 9.50 5.13
N ARG A 53 -5.58 9.86 5.86
CA ARG A 53 -6.90 10.19 5.30
C ARG A 53 -7.07 11.70 5.28
N ASP A 54 -7.17 12.29 4.09
CA ASP A 54 -7.28 13.74 3.91
C ASP A 54 -6.20 14.53 4.68
N GLY A 55 -4.97 13.98 4.68
CA GLY A 55 -3.82 14.53 5.40
C GLY A 55 -3.81 14.27 6.92
N ARG A 56 -4.82 13.60 7.47
CA ARG A 56 -4.88 13.24 8.89
C ARG A 56 -4.37 11.81 9.12
N PRO A 57 -3.45 11.61 10.08
CA PRO A 57 -2.97 10.27 10.42
C PRO A 57 -4.01 9.52 11.26
N GLU A 58 -4.32 8.31 10.82
CA GLU A 58 -5.18 7.34 11.49
C GLU A 58 -4.42 6.02 11.66
N ARG A 59 -4.46 5.42 12.84
CA ARG A 59 -3.88 4.08 13.04
C ARG A 59 -4.63 3.08 12.17
N LEU A 60 -3.89 2.29 11.39
CA LEU A 60 -4.45 1.21 10.58
C LEU A 60 -4.19 -0.13 11.28
N PRO A 61 -5.17 -0.72 11.98
CA PRO A 61 -5.02 -2.05 12.53
C PRO A 61 -4.91 -3.09 11.40
N PRO A 62 -4.21 -4.21 11.62
CA PRO A 62 -4.25 -5.33 10.68
C PRO A 62 -5.69 -5.81 10.53
N GLY A 63 -6.07 -6.10 9.29
CA GLY A 63 -7.34 -6.73 8.92
C GLY A 63 -7.09 -7.76 7.83
N GLY A 64 -8.14 -8.14 7.11
CA GLY A 64 -8.08 -9.15 6.06
C GLY A 64 -8.54 -10.53 6.53
N TRP A 65 -8.36 -11.51 5.65
CA TRP A 65 -8.86 -12.86 5.87
C TRP A 65 -7.94 -13.73 6.73
N GLU A 66 -8.54 -14.47 7.67
CA GLU A 66 -7.87 -15.47 8.51
C GLU A 66 -8.65 -16.78 8.41
N HIS A 67 -7.96 -17.88 8.11
CA HIS A 67 -8.59 -19.20 8.13
C HIS A 67 -8.83 -19.63 9.58
N SER A 68 -10.09 -19.85 9.96
CA SER A 68 -10.41 -20.49 11.24
C SER A 68 -9.90 -21.93 11.23
N THR A 69 -9.02 -22.27 12.18
CA THR A 69 -8.59 -23.65 12.43
C THR A 69 -9.58 -24.34 13.36
#